data_AF-A0A517QCC7-F1
#
_entry.id   AF-A0A517QCC7-F1
#
_cell.length_a   1.000
_cell.length_b   1.000
_cell.length_c   1.000
_cell.angle_alpha   90.00
_cell.angle_beta   90.00
_cell.angle_gamma   90.00
#
_symmetry.space_group_name_H-M   'P 1'
#
loop_
_entity.id
_entity.type
_entity.pdbx_description
1 polymer ?
#
loop_
_entity_poly.entity_id
_entity_poly.type
_entity_poly.pdbx_seq_one_letter_code
_entity_poly.pdbx_strand_id
1 'polypeptide(L)'
;MVVTPATNHFEVTPLKTFLHEFWLFGIKQASACIFGGFLLAMIIITRFWYPIESLYRYDFLFLAAVGFQIFLLAFRLESPKEAVVILIFHIVATIMELFKTSDGIRSWQYPEPFVIGIGNVPLFAGFMYSAVGSYIARVWRIFDFRYSSYPPLWSTVVLVSLIYINFFSHHYVTDIRWLLIAASLILFGRVQIYFRMNRVHRHMPLVVGWLLVALFIWFAENLATFANVWVYPAQQNHWQLVSLTKLVAWYLLMLLSFVLVSLVNRPVIMQQPLLQAELATSENAA
;
A
#
# COMPACT_ATOMS: atom_id res chain seq x y z
N MET A 1 10.02 61.32 11.72
CA MET A 1 10.80 60.12 12.10
C MET A 1 9.80 58.98 12.20
N VAL A 2 9.64 58.19 11.15
CA VAL A 2 8.67 57.08 11.10
C VAL A 2 9.39 55.83 11.59
N VAL A 3 8.99 55.31 12.74
CA VAL A 3 9.51 54.06 13.30
C VAL A 3 8.84 52.92 12.54
N THR A 4 9.61 52.21 11.71
CA THR A 4 9.19 50.92 11.15
C THR A 4 9.24 49.86 12.25
N PRO A 5 8.18 49.04 12.43
CA PRO A 5 8.21 47.96 13.40
C PRO A 5 9.14 46.86 12.88
N ALA A 6 10.08 46.43 13.73
CA ALA A 6 10.92 45.27 13.46
C ALA A 6 10.03 44.03 13.29
N THR A 7 9.95 43.50 12.07
CA THR A 7 9.38 42.19 11.84
C THR A 7 10.34 41.16 12.42
N ASN A 8 10.02 40.64 13.59
CA ASN A 8 10.69 39.46 14.15
C ASN A 8 10.43 38.28 13.20
N HIS A 9 11.31 38.11 12.23
CA HIS A 9 11.45 36.85 11.51
C HIS A 9 11.99 35.85 12.53
N PHE A 10 11.10 35.07 13.14
CA PHE A 10 11.52 33.85 13.83
C PHE A 10 12.18 32.97 12.76
N GLU A 11 13.51 32.98 12.70
CA GLU A 11 14.28 32.02 11.91
C GLU A 11 13.99 30.63 12.49
N VAL A 12 13.01 29.94 11.90
CA VAL A 12 12.80 28.53 12.15
C VAL A 12 14.00 27.83 11.53
N THR A 13 14.86 27.26 12.36
CA THR A 13 16.04 26.55 11.87
C THR A 13 15.64 25.45 10.89
N PRO A 14 16.41 25.21 9.81
CA PRO A 14 16.09 24.19 8.80
C PRO A 14 15.80 22.80 9.39
N LEU A 15 16.48 22.45 10.49
CA LEU A 15 16.23 21.21 11.25
C LEU A 15 14.84 21.17 11.90
N LYS A 16 14.38 22.27 12.49
CA LYS A 16 13.05 22.34 13.12
C LYS A 16 11.95 22.20 12.07
N THR A 17 12.12 22.83 10.90
CA THR A 17 11.22 22.68 9.76
C THR A 17 11.21 21.24 9.25
N PHE A 18 12.39 20.63 9.07
CA PHE A 18 12.51 19.24 8.65
C PHE A 18 11.85 18.26 9.62
N LEU A 19 12.11 18.36 10.92
CA LEU A 19 11.51 17.49 11.94
C LEU A 19 9.98 17.64 11.99
N HIS A 20 9.49 18.86 11.87
CA HIS A 20 8.05 19.12 11.82
C HIS A 20 7.41 18.54 10.56
N GLU A 21 8.02 18.70 9.38
CA GLU A 21 7.55 18.07 8.15
C GLU A 21 7.60 16.54 8.23
N PHE A 22 8.68 15.97 8.76
CA PHE A 22 8.82 14.53 8.95
C PHE A 22 7.75 13.96 9.89
N TRP A 23 7.46 14.65 10.99
CA TRP A 23 6.38 14.28 11.90
C TRP A 23 5.01 14.34 11.22
N LEU A 24 4.72 15.41 10.48
CA LEU A 24 3.48 15.54 9.70
C LEU A 24 3.37 14.46 8.63
N PHE A 25 4.47 14.10 7.97
CA PHE A 25 4.53 12.98 7.02
C PHE A 25 4.07 11.69 7.70
N GLY A 26 4.65 11.39 8.87
CA GLY A 26 4.32 10.23 9.67
C GLY A 26 2.83 10.18 10.02
N ILE A 27 2.26 11.30 10.49
CA ILE A 27 0.83 11.40 10.82
C ILE A 27 -0.04 11.17 9.57
N LYS A 28 0.31 11.77 8.43
CA LYS A 28 -0.44 11.58 7.18
C LYS A 28 -0.36 10.14 6.67
N GLN A 29 0.81 9.50 6.77
CA GLN A 29 0.98 8.09 6.44
C GLN A 29 0.18 7.18 7.36
N ALA A 30 0.24 7.43 8.68
CA ALA A 30 -0.56 6.72 9.67
C ALA A 30 -2.06 6.89 9.42
N SER A 31 -2.48 8.12 9.09
CA SER A 31 -3.85 8.40 8.70
C SER A 31 -4.23 7.61 7.46
N ALA A 32 -3.39 7.58 6.41
CA ALA A 32 -3.62 6.84 5.17
C ALA A 32 -3.71 5.31 5.39
N CYS A 33 -2.95 4.78 6.34
CA CYS A 33 -2.92 3.34 6.64
C CYS A 33 -3.94 2.91 7.70
N ILE A 34 -4.86 3.76 8.16
CA ILE A 34 -5.79 3.44 9.27
C ILE A 34 -6.49 2.07 9.15
N PHE A 35 -6.92 1.69 7.94
CA PHE A 35 -7.55 0.39 7.69
C PHE A 35 -6.55 -0.76 7.85
N GLY A 36 -5.37 -0.67 7.21
CA GLY A 36 -4.32 -1.67 7.35
C GLY A 36 -3.74 -1.76 8.77
N GLY A 37 -3.57 -0.62 9.44
CA GLY A 37 -3.14 -0.54 10.83
C GLY A 37 -4.15 -1.19 11.78
N PHE A 38 -5.45 -0.96 11.54
CA PHE A 38 -6.51 -1.66 12.27
C PHE A 38 -6.44 -3.18 12.06
N LEU A 39 -6.34 -3.66 10.81
CA LEU A 39 -6.22 -5.10 10.55
C LEU A 39 -4.98 -5.71 11.21
N LEU A 40 -3.84 -5.05 11.10
CA LEU A 40 -2.60 -5.51 11.72
C LEU A 40 -2.71 -5.56 13.24
N ALA A 41 -3.32 -4.55 13.86
CA ALA A 41 -3.59 -4.54 15.29
C ALA A 41 -4.50 -5.71 15.69
N MET A 42 -5.59 -5.96 14.95
CA MET A 42 -6.50 -7.08 15.22
C MET A 42 -5.79 -8.44 15.05
N ILE A 43 -4.96 -8.59 14.03
CA ILE A 43 -4.14 -9.79 13.82
C ILE A 43 -3.25 -10.07 15.04
N ILE A 44 -2.55 -9.04 15.54
CA ILE A 44 -1.61 -9.17 16.67
C ILE A 44 -2.36 -9.42 17.97
N ILE A 45 -3.40 -8.64 18.25
CA ILE A 45 -4.21 -8.78 19.47
C ILE A 45 -4.80 -10.18 19.54
N THR A 46 -5.45 -10.64 18.46
CA THR A 46 -6.08 -11.97 18.44
C THR A 46 -5.07 -13.12 18.46
N ARG A 47 -3.81 -12.89 18.06
CA ARG A 47 -2.74 -13.88 18.24
C ARG A 47 -2.43 -14.14 19.71
N PHE A 48 -2.40 -13.09 20.53
CA PHE A 48 -2.07 -13.21 21.95
C PHE A 48 -3.29 -13.46 22.83
N TRP A 49 -4.46 -12.96 22.43
CA TRP A 49 -5.68 -13.07 23.20
C TRP A 49 -6.91 -13.11 22.30
N TYR A 50 -7.52 -14.30 22.19
CA TYR A 50 -8.78 -14.50 21.49
C TYR A 50 -9.64 -15.54 22.24
N PRO A 51 -10.54 -15.10 23.14
CA PRO A 51 -11.29 -16.00 24.03
C PRO A 51 -12.61 -16.50 23.44
N ILE A 52 -12.95 -16.13 22.19
CA ILE A 52 -14.24 -16.46 21.58
C ILE A 52 -14.17 -17.86 20.97
N GLU A 53 -14.79 -18.83 21.62
CA GLU A 53 -14.78 -20.23 21.16
C GLU A 53 -15.81 -20.52 20.05
N SER A 54 -16.89 -19.74 20.00
CA SER A 54 -18.00 -19.95 19.05
C SER A 54 -17.75 -19.39 17.65
N LEU A 55 -16.66 -18.66 17.45
CA LEU A 55 -16.33 -17.98 16.20
C LEU A 55 -14.86 -18.23 15.91
N TYR A 56 -14.54 -18.72 14.70
CA TYR A 56 -13.14 -18.90 14.35
C TYR A 56 -12.43 -17.55 14.17
N ARG A 57 -11.13 -17.52 14.49
CA ARG A 57 -10.34 -16.28 14.47
C ARG A 57 -10.38 -15.59 13.12
N TYR A 58 -10.25 -16.33 12.02
CA TYR A 58 -10.34 -15.74 10.66
C TYR A 58 -11.72 -15.14 10.37
N ASP A 59 -12.80 -15.80 10.81
CA ASP A 59 -14.16 -15.29 10.62
C ASP A 59 -14.38 -14.01 11.41
N PHE A 60 -13.88 -13.96 12.64
CA PHE A 60 -13.87 -12.74 13.44
C PHE A 60 -13.07 -11.62 12.80
N LEU A 61 -11.86 -11.90 12.29
CA LEU A 61 -11.04 -10.91 11.60
C LEU A 61 -11.73 -10.40 10.33
N PHE A 62 -12.43 -11.27 9.60
CA PHE A 62 -13.26 -10.88 8.46
C PHE A 62 -14.40 -9.95 8.90
N LEU A 63 -15.18 -10.32 9.92
CA LEU A 63 -16.27 -9.49 10.43
C LEU A 63 -15.78 -8.15 10.99
N ALA A 64 -14.63 -8.14 11.66
CA ALA A 64 -13.97 -6.93 12.12
C ALA A 64 -13.56 -6.02 10.95
N ALA A 65 -13.00 -6.59 9.87
CA ALA A 65 -12.66 -5.86 8.67
C ALA A 65 -13.89 -5.23 8.01
N VAL A 66 -14.98 -6.00 7.86
CA VAL A 66 -16.26 -5.50 7.31
C VAL A 66 -16.86 -4.41 8.20
N GLY A 67 -16.90 -4.63 9.52
CA GLY A 67 -17.43 -3.66 10.48
C GLY A 67 -16.63 -2.35 10.46
N PHE A 68 -15.30 -2.44 10.40
CA PHE A 68 -14.44 -1.26 10.32
C PHE A 68 -14.56 -0.55 8.97
N GLN A 69 -14.70 -1.30 7.88
CA GLN A 69 -14.98 -0.74 6.55
C GLN A 69 -16.28 0.06 6.54
N ILE A 70 -17.35 -0.49 7.12
CA ILE A 70 -18.64 0.19 7.27
C ILE A 70 -18.48 1.44 8.15
N PHE A 71 -17.74 1.34 9.26
CA PHE A 71 -17.44 2.47 10.13
C PHE A 71 -16.75 3.61 9.36
N LEU A 72 -15.69 3.32 8.59
CA LEU A 72 -14.98 4.34 7.81
C LEU A 72 -15.90 5.04 6.80
N LEU A 73 -16.82 4.31 6.16
CA LEU A 73 -17.79 4.87 5.22
C LEU A 73 -18.89 5.68 5.93
N ALA A 74 -19.45 5.18 7.02
CA ALA A 74 -20.51 5.83 7.78
C ALA A 74 -20.05 7.19 8.35
N PHE A 75 -18.81 7.25 8.84
CA PHE A 75 -18.19 8.48 9.34
C PHE A 75 -17.52 9.33 8.25
N ARG A 76 -17.67 8.95 6.97
CA ARG A 76 -17.10 9.66 5.80
C ARG A 76 -15.58 9.86 5.88
N LEU A 77 -14.89 8.97 6.59
CA LEU A 77 -13.42 8.88 6.61
C LEU A 77 -12.88 8.21 5.33
N GLU A 78 -13.75 7.46 4.66
CA GLU A 78 -13.54 6.85 3.36
C GLU A 78 -14.71 7.19 2.41
N SER A 79 -14.41 7.31 1.13
CA SER A 79 -15.33 7.61 0.04
C SER A 79 -15.87 6.34 -0.63
N PRO A 80 -17.04 6.39 -1.28
CA PRO A 80 -17.56 5.25 -2.04
C PRO A 80 -16.62 4.76 -3.15
N LYS A 81 -15.83 5.66 -3.76
CA LYS A 81 -14.81 5.28 -4.76
C LYS A 81 -13.69 4.46 -4.15
N GLU A 82 -13.24 4.81 -2.95
CA GLU A 82 -12.25 4.04 -2.19
C GLU A 82 -12.83 2.66 -1.81
N ALA A 83 -14.11 2.55 -1.45
CA ALA A 83 -14.76 1.25 -1.21
C ALA A 83 -14.81 0.35 -2.46
N VAL A 84 -15.03 0.91 -3.66
CA VAL A 84 -14.95 0.16 -4.92
C VAL A 84 -13.54 -0.40 -5.14
N VAL A 85 -12.50 0.39 -4.85
CA VAL A 85 -11.11 -0.08 -4.91
C VAL A 85 -10.94 -1.27 -3.97
N ILE A 86 -11.38 -1.16 -2.72
CA ILE A 86 -11.29 -2.22 -1.71
C ILE A 86 -11.97 -3.51 -2.17
N LEU A 87 -13.15 -3.40 -2.77
CA LEU A 87 -13.88 -4.55 -3.33
C LEU A 87 -13.13 -5.20 -4.50
N ILE A 88 -12.59 -4.41 -5.43
CA ILE A 88 -11.81 -4.97 -6.56
C ILE A 88 -10.57 -5.70 -6.06
N PHE A 89 -9.84 -5.09 -5.11
CA PHE A 89 -8.70 -5.74 -4.48
C PHE A 89 -9.09 -7.03 -3.77
N HIS A 90 -10.23 -7.03 -3.07
CA HIS A 90 -10.71 -8.22 -2.36
C HIS A 90 -10.92 -9.39 -3.32
N ILE A 91 -11.57 -9.14 -4.46
CA ILE A 91 -11.87 -10.15 -5.48
C ILE A 91 -10.57 -10.64 -6.14
N VAL A 92 -9.76 -9.73 -6.67
CA VAL A 92 -8.51 -10.06 -7.37
C VAL A 92 -7.56 -10.82 -6.46
N ALA A 93 -7.43 -10.38 -5.21
CA ALA A 93 -6.61 -11.08 -4.22
C ALA A 93 -7.15 -12.46 -3.88
N THR A 94 -8.46 -12.61 -3.66
CA THR A 94 -9.07 -13.92 -3.35
C THR A 94 -8.82 -14.93 -4.48
N ILE A 95 -8.90 -14.50 -5.75
CA ILE A 95 -8.58 -15.36 -6.90
C ILE A 95 -7.11 -15.80 -6.86
N MET A 96 -6.19 -14.87 -6.58
CA MET A 96 -4.77 -15.21 -6.47
C MET A 96 -4.49 -16.14 -5.29
N GLU A 97 -5.10 -15.89 -4.14
CA GLU A 97 -4.98 -16.71 -2.93
C GLU A 97 -5.47 -18.14 -3.20
N LEU A 98 -6.62 -18.30 -3.85
CA LEU A 98 -7.17 -19.63 -4.21
C LEU A 98 -6.17 -20.43 -5.04
N PHE A 99 -5.55 -19.79 -6.02
CA PHE A 99 -4.53 -20.43 -6.85
C PHE A 99 -3.27 -20.74 -6.05
N LYS A 100 -2.75 -19.77 -5.29
CA LYS A 100 -1.46 -19.85 -4.59
C LYS A 100 -1.45 -20.84 -3.44
N THR A 101 -2.57 -21.00 -2.77
CA THR A 101 -2.72 -21.90 -1.63
C THR A 101 -3.20 -23.29 -2.04
N SER A 102 -3.65 -23.47 -3.29
CA SER A 102 -4.16 -24.75 -3.81
C SER A 102 -3.17 -25.91 -3.61
N ASP A 103 -3.69 -27.12 -3.56
CA ASP A 103 -2.91 -28.35 -3.34
C ASP A 103 -1.77 -28.56 -4.34
N GLY A 104 -1.93 -28.08 -5.58
CA GLY A 104 -0.90 -28.18 -6.61
C GLY A 104 0.24 -27.16 -6.46
N ILE A 105 0.00 -26.04 -5.77
CA ILE A 105 0.95 -24.91 -5.69
C ILE A 105 1.56 -24.78 -4.29
N ARG A 106 0.74 -24.80 -3.24
CA ARG A 106 1.13 -24.71 -1.81
C ARG A 106 2.20 -23.65 -1.52
N SER A 107 2.03 -22.45 -2.09
CA SER A 107 2.97 -21.35 -1.86
C SER A 107 2.98 -20.91 -0.39
N TRP A 108 1.83 -21.01 0.28
CA TRP A 108 1.61 -20.88 1.73
C TRP A 108 0.29 -21.56 2.08
N GLN A 109 -0.01 -21.65 3.38
CA GLN A 109 -1.27 -22.19 3.89
C GLN A 109 -1.84 -21.33 5.02
N TYR A 110 -3.17 -21.35 5.16
CA TYR A 110 -3.89 -20.78 6.29
C TYR A 110 -4.07 -21.86 7.37
N PRO A 111 -3.34 -21.80 8.50
CA PRO A 111 -3.31 -22.89 9.49
C PRO A 111 -4.55 -23.02 10.37
N GLU A 112 -5.36 -21.97 10.49
CA GLU A 112 -6.51 -21.95 11.40
C GLU A 112 -7.84 -22.30 10.69
N PRO A 113 -8.83 -22.84 11.43
CA PRO A 113 -10.14 -23.10 10.86
C PRO A 113 -10.89 -21.80 10.51
N PHE A 114 -11.84 -21.90 9.57
CA PHE A 114 -12.76 -20.83 9.19
C PHE A 114 -14.04 -21.41 8.58
N VAL A 115 -15.14 -20.67 8.67
CA VAL A 115 -16.39 -20.94 7.95
C VAL A 115 -16.58 -19.95 6.80
N ILE A 116 -16.17 -18.70 6.98
CA ILE A 116 -16.34 -17.62 6.01
C ILE A 116 -15.14 -17.61 5.05
N GLY A 117 -15.20 -18.47 4.04
CA GLY A 117 -14.14 -18.65 3.06
C GLY A 117 -14.61 -19.30 1.77
N ILE A 118 -13.69 -19.41 0.81
CA ILE A 118 -13.87 -20.14 -0.44
C ILE A 118 -12.76 -21.17 -0.53
N GLY A 119 -13.12 -22.46 -0.61
CA GLY A 119 -12.14 -23.54 -0.62
C GLY A 119 -11.23 -23.49 0.61
N ASN A 120 -9.93 -23.36 0.37
CA ASN A 120 -8.88 -23.31 1.38
C ASN A 120 -8.46 -21.86 1.76
N VAL A 121 -9.24 -20.85 1.35
CA VAL A 121 -8.94 -19.43 1.58
C VAL A 121 -10.02 -18.79 2.46
N PRO A 122 -9.68 -18.28 3.65
CA PRO A 122 -10.61 -17.46 4.42
C PRO A 122 -10.83 -16.12 3.71
N LEU A 123 -12.06 -15.61 3.66
CA LEU A 123 -12.34 -14.32 3.00
C LEU A 123 -11.61 -13.15 3.68
N PHE A 124 -11.19 -13.31 4.94
CA PHE A 124 -10.28 -12.38 5.59
C PHE A 124 -9.02 -12.09 4.76
N ALA A 125 -8.51 -13.09 4.03
CA ALA A 125 -7.33 -12.95 3.19
C ALA A 125 -7.47 -11.82 2.18
N GLY A 126 -8.62 -11.72 1.52
CA GLY A 126 -8.89 -10.65 0.56
C GLY A 126 -8.76 -9.25 1.18
N PHE A 127 -9.19 -9.06 2.43
CA PHE A 127 -9.08 -7.78 3.12
C PHE A 127 -7.63 -7.37 3.43
N MET A 128 -6.70 -8.33 3.58
CA MET A 128 -5.28 -8.01 3.75
C MET A 128 -4.72 -7.27 2.52
N TYR A 129 -5.16 -7.66 1.31
CA TYR A 129 -4.80 -6.97 0.07
C TYR A 129 -5.63 -5.70 -0.12
N SER A 130 -6.92 -5.72 0.23
CA SER A 130 -7.74 -4.51 0.21
C SER A 130 -7.16 -3.39 1.07
N ALA A 131 -6.45 -3.72 2.15
CA ALA A 131 -5.74 -2.73 2.94
C ALA A 131 -4.65 -1.97 2.17
N VAL A 132 -3.94 -2.65 1.26
CA VAL A 132 -2.97 -2.01 0.35
C VAL A 132 -3.70 -1.08 -0.63
N GLY A 133 -4.82 -1.54 -1.20
CA GLY A 133 -5.65 -0.73 -2.10
C GLY A 133 -6.22 0.53 -1.42
N SER A 134 -6.80 0.37 -0.22
CA SER A 134 -7.29 1.47 0.62
C SER A 134 -6.17 2.46 0.95
N TYR A 135 -4.99 1.96 1.35
CA TYR A 135 -3.83 2.80 1.62
C TYR A 135 -3.44 3.63 0.40
N ILE A 136 -3.30 3.02 -0.78
CA ILE A 136 -2.89 3.73 -2.00
C ILE A 136 -3.93 4.79 -2.38
N ALA A 137 -5.22 4.47 -2.32
CA ALA A 137 -6.27 5.44 -2.64
C ALA A 137 -6.28 6.61 -1.66
N ARG A 138 -6.10 6.34 -0.36
CA ARG A 138 -6.12 7.36 0.70
C ARG A 138 -4.85 8.20 0.73
N VAL A 139 -3.67 7.60 0.57
CA VAL A 139 -2.39 8.33 0.52
C VAL A 139 -2.38 9.29 -0.67
N TRP A 140 -2.92 8.86 -1.82
CA TRP A 140 -3.05 9.70 -3.01
C TRP A 140 -3.87 10.95 -2.75
N ARG A 141 -4.99 10.81 -2.04
CA ARG A 141 -5.88 11.92 -1.68
C ARG A 141 -5.27 12.82 -0.58
N ILE A 142 -4.73 12.23 0.49
CA ILE A 142 -4.21 12.94 1.66
C ILE A 142 -2.98 13.79 1.30
N PHE A 143 -2.16 13.29 0.39
CA PHE A 143 -0.95 13.96 -0.07
C PHE A 143 -1.14 14.74 -1.37
N ASP A 144 -2.34 14.84 -1.94
CA ASP A 144 -2.59 15.53 -3.22
C ASP A 144 -1.55 15.16 -4.29
N PHE A 145 -1.42 13.85 -4.58
CA PHE A 145 -0.39 13.36 -5.49
C PHE A 145 -0.53 13.95 -6.89
N ARG A 146 0.57 14.51 -7.37
CA ARG A 146 0.75 14.99 -8.74
C ARG A 146 1.97 14.32 -9.35
N TYR A 147 2.03 14.29 -10.67
CA TYR A 147 3.09 13.57 -11.40
C TYR A 147 3.75 14.48 -12.43
N SER A 148 5.06 14.29 -12.65
CA SER A 148 5.78 14.98 -13.73
C SER A 148 5.26 14.57 -15.11
N SER A 149 4.91 13.31 -15.25
CA SER A 149 4.38 12.67 -16.44
C SER A 149 3.71 11.35 -16.03
N TYR A 150 2.92 10.77 -16.93
CA TYR A 150 2.34 9.44 -16.73
C TYR A 150 2.40 8.68 -18.06
N PRO A 151 2.87 7.42 -18.09
CA PRO A 151 2.91 6.63 -19.32
C PRO A 151 1.51 6.44 -19.93
N PRO A 152 1.40 6.15 -21.23
CA PRO A 152 0.12 5.84 -21.84
C PRO A 152 -0.60 4.72 -21.08
N LEU A 153 -1.89 4.89 -20.80
CA LEU A 153 -2.68 3.96 -19.98
C LEU A 153 -2.62 2.51 -20.45
N TRP A 154 -2.61 2.28 -21.77
CA TRP A 154 -2.53 0.93 -22.33
C TRP A 154 -1.23 0.23 -21.91
N SER A 155 -0.10 0.95 -21.87
CA SER A 155 1.20 0.38 -21.52
C SER A 155 1.25 -0.03 -20.04
N THR A 156 0.61 0.75 -19.17
CA THR A 156 0.53 0.43 -17.74
C THR A 156 -0.39 -0.76 -17.50
N VAL A 157 -1.55 -0.82 -18.18
CA VAL A 157 -2.47 -1.96 -18.13
C VAL A 157 -1.80 -3.24 -18.63
N VAL A 158 -1.12 -3.20 -19.78
CA VAL A 158 -0.37 -4.37 -20.30
C VAL A 158 0.69 -4.85 -19.31
N LEU A 159 1.49 -3.93 -18.74
CA LEU A 159 2.50 -4.29 -17.76
C LEU A 159 1.90 -5.00 -16.55
N VAL A 160 0.83 -4.46 -15.97
CA VAL A 160 0.23 -5.04 -14.74
C VAL A 160 -0.54 -6.33 -15.01
N SER A 161 -1.13 -6.48 -16.20
CA SER A 161 -1.70 -7.74 -16.63
C SER A 161 -0.63 -8.82 -16.77
N LEU A 162 0.52 -8.50 -17.36
CA LEU A 162 1.65 -9.44 -17.46
C LEU A 162 2.23 -9.79 -16.08
N ILE A 163 2.31 -8.83 -15.16
CA ILE A 163 2.69 -9.09 -13.77
C ILE A 163 1.70 -10.04 -13.11
N TYR A 164 0.40 -9.77 -13.23
CA TYR A 164 -0.63 -10.62 -12.64
C TYR A 164 -0.56 -12.03 -13.21
N ILE A 165 -0.53 -12.18 -14.53
CA ILE A 165 -0.37 -13.48 -15.21
C ILE A 165 0.91 -14.19 -14.74
N ASN A 166 2.04 -13.49 -14.64
CA ASN A 166 3.29 -14.07 -14.16
C ASN A 166 3.17 -14.60 -12.73
N PHE A 167 2.40 -13.95 -11.84
CA PHE A 167 2.13 -14.51 -10.51
C PHE A 167 1.41 -15.86 -10.57
N PHE A 168 0.56 -16.11 -11.55
CA PHE A 168 -0.06 -17.44 -11.74
C PHE A 168 0.87 -18.42 -12.48
N SER A 169 1.55 -17.94 -13.51
CA SER A 169 2.21 -18.83 -14.47
C SER A 169 3.62 -19.28 -14.06
N HIS A 170 4.33 -18.55 -13.19
CA HIS A 170 5.74 -18.87 -12.87
C HIS A 170 5.98 -20.23 -12.19
N HIS A 171 4.90 -20.92 -11.76
CA HIS A 171 5.01 -22.30 -11.29
C HIS A 171 5.13 -23.32 -12.43
N TYR A 172 4.70 -22.93 -13.63
CA TYR A 172 4.63 -23.80 -14.81
C TYR A 172 5.63 -23.36 -15.90
N VAL A 173 5.96 -22.08 -15.96
CA VAL A 173 6.86 -21.50 -16.95
C VAL A 173 7.95 -20.67 -16.28
N THR A 174 8.96 -20.27 -17.06
CA THR A 174 10.05 -19.43 -16.57
C THR A 174 9.54 -18.15 -15.93
N ASP A 175 10.09 -17.85 -14.76
CA ASP A 175 9.78 -16.65 -14.02
C ASP A 175 10.44 -15.41 -14.66
N ILE A 176 9.61 -14.56 -15.26
CA ILE A 176 10.04 -13.34 -15.95
C ILE A 176 10.00 -12.09 -15.07
N ARG A 177 9.95 -12.20 -13.73
CA ARG A 177 9.84 -11.05 -12.82
C ARG A 177 10.88 -9.95 -13.07
N TRP A 178 12.12 -10.31 -13.38
CA TRP A 178 13.20 -9.35 -13.61
C TRP A 178 13.00 -8.55 -14.90
N LEU A 179 12.45 -9.19 -15.93
CA LEU A 179 12.04 -8.49 -17.16
C LEU A 179 10.91 -7.50 -16.88
N LEU A 180 9.94 -7.89 -16.06
CA LEU A 180 8.83 -7.01 -15.66
C LEU A 180 9.29 -5.83 -14.80
N ILE A 181 10.27 -6.04 -13.91
CA ILE A 181 10.92 -4.94 -13.18
C ILE A 181 11.62 -4.01 -14.16
N ALA A 182 12.43 -4.53 -15.08
CA ALA A 182 13.12 -3.70 -16.07
C ALA A 182 12.13 -2.88 -16.92
N ALA A 183 11.03 -3.49 -17.36
CA ALA A 183 9.96 -2.81 -18.07
C ALA A 183 9.32 -1.70 -17.21
N SER A 184 9.09 -1.94 -15.92
CA SER A 184 8.58 -0.92 -15.00
C SER A 184 9.54 0.27 -14.86
N LEU A 185 10.85 0.01 -14.79
CA LEU A 185 11.87 1.06 -14.67
C LEU A 185 11.98 1.87 -15.96
N ILE A 186 11.82 1.24 -17.11
CA ILE A 186 11.80 1.95 -18.40
C ILE A 186 10.57 2.88 -18.47
N LEU A 187 9.39 2.40 -18.06
CA LEU A 187 8.15 3.18 -18.12
C LEU A 187 8.11 4.30 -17.06
N PHE A 188 8.51 4.02 -15.83
CA PHE A 188 8.30 4.92 -14.68
C PHE A 188 9.57 5.50 -14.08
N GLY A 189 10.76 5.10 -14.52
CA GLY A 189 12.03 5.52 -13.90
C GLY A 189 12.29 7.03 -14.00
N ARG A 190 11.65 7.73 -14.94
CA ARG A 190 11.72 9.19 -15.08
C ARG A 190 10.54 9.92 -14.44
N VAL A 191 9.56 9.20 -13.90
CA VAL A 191 8.37 9.80 -13.30
C VAL A 191 8.69 10.24 -11.88
N GLN A 192 8.50 11.53 -11.62
CA GLN A 192 8.54 12.11 -10.28
C GLN A 192 7.12 12.19 -9.73
N ILE A 193 6.96 11.80 -8.46
CA ILE A 193 5.74 12.02 -7.70
C ILE A 193 5.94 13.24 -6.81
N TYR A 194 4.97 14.15 -6.86
CA TYR A 194 4.88 15.34 -6.03
C TYR A 194 3.80 15.12 -4.99
N PHE A 195 4.12 15.35 -3.72
CA PHE A 195 3.23 15.11 -2.60
C PHE A 195 3.25 16.31 -1.64
N ARG A 196 2.05 16.79 -1.29
CA ARG A 196 1.85 17.96 -0.44
C ARG A 196 2.00 17.58 1.04
N MET A 197 3.05 18.09 1.69
CA MET A 197 3.25 17.91 3.12
C MET A 197 2.33 18.83 3.94
N ASN A 198 2.45 20.13 3.71
CA ASN A 198 1.61 21.15 4.33
C ASN A 198 1.10 22.12 3.25
N ARG A 199 1.91 23.13 2.90
CA ARG A 199 1.60 24.11 1.83
C ARG A 199 2.36 23.85 0.53
N VAL A 200 3.53 23.23 0.62
CA VAL A 200 4.44 22.98 -0.51
C VAL A 200 4.45 21.50 -0.85
N HIS A 201 4.53 21.17 -2.13
CA HIS A 201 4.78 19.80 -2.58
C HIS A 201 6.28 19.47 -2.51
N ARG A 202 6.60 18.36 -1.86
CA ARG A 202 7.91 17.71 -1.96
C ARG A 202 7.85 16.68 -3.08
N HIS A 203 8.99 16.25 -3.60
CA HIS A 203 9.03 15.28 -4.68
C HIS A 203 10.06 14.18 -4.45
N MET A 204 9.82 13.03 -5.07
CA MET A 204 10.76 11.93 -5.17
C MET A 204 10.50 11.12 -6.44
N PRO A 205 11.46 10.28 -6.90
CA PRO A 205 11.19 9.34 -7.97
C PRO A 205 10.07 8.38 -7.58
N LEU A 206 9.08 8.17 -8.45
CA LEU A 206 7.92 7.33 -8.16
C LEU A 206 8.33 5.90 -7.79
N VAL A 207 9.32 5.35 -8.50
CA VAL A 207 9.90 4.03 -8.23
C VAL A 207 10.48 3.91 -6.83
N VAL A 208 11.03 4.98 -6.26
CA VAL A 208 11.53 4.98 -4.87
C VAL A 208 10.38 4.91 -3.89
N GLY A 209 9.32 5.70 -4.09
CA GLY A 209 8.12 5.63 -3.25
C GLY A 209 7.49 4.23 -3.25
N TRP A 210 7.42 3.62 -4.41
CA TRP A 210 7.01 2.24 -4.64
C TRP A 210 7.84 1.19 -3.90
N LEU A 211 9.17 1.31 -3.96
CA LEU A 211 10.07 0.44 -3.21
C LEU A 211 9.90 0.59 -1.71
N LEU A 212 9.73 1.82 -1.21
CA LEU A 212 9.48 2.08 0.20
C LEU A 212 8.16 1.45 0.66
N VAL A 213 7.08 1.61 -0.11
CA VAL A 213 5.80 0.95 0.20
C VAL A 213 5.95 -0.57 0.22
N ALA A 214 6.63 -1.16 -0.77
CA ALA A 214 6.90 -2.60 -0.81
C ALA A 214 7.69 -3.08 0.42
N LEU A 215 8.65 -2.28 0.91
CA LEU A 215 9.41 -2.57 2.12
C LEU A 215 8.51 -2.59 3.37
N PHE A 216 7.60 -1.62 3.52
CA PHE A 216 6.65 -1.61 4.64
C PHE A 216 5.65 -2.76 4.58
N ILE A 217 5.23 -3.17 3.37
CA ILE A 217 4.40 -4.37 3.20
C ILE A 217 5.18 -5.62 3.62
N TRP A 218 6.47 -5.73 3.28
CA TRP A 218 7.32 -6.83 3.74
C TRP A 218 7.46 -6.88 5.26
N PHE A 219 7.56 -5.73 5.94
CA PHE A 219 7.50 -5.70 7.41
C PHE A 219 6.15 -6.21 7.92
N ALA A 220 5.04 -5.74 7.36
CA ALA A 220 3.70 -6.19 7.75
C ALA A 220 3.52 -7.71 7.54
N GLU A 221 4.06 -8.27 6.46
CA GLU A 221 4.09 -9.71 6.20
C GLU A 221 4.86 -10.49 7.28
N ASN A 222 6.00 -9.98 7.75
CA ASN A 222 6.74 -10.62 8.84
C ASN A 222 5.91 -10.63 10.14
N LEU A 223 5.20 -9.55 10.45
CA LEU A 223 4.32 -9.50 11.62
C LEU A 223 3.10 -10.44 11.46
N ALA A 224 2.52 -10.53 10.27
CA ALA A 224 1.37 -11.39 10.02
C ALA A 224 1.74 -12.89 10.04
N THR A 225 2.89 -13.27 9.49
CA THR A 225 3.41 -14.64 9.60
C THR A 225 3.81 -14.99 11.03
N PHE A 226 4.36 -14.03 11.79
CA PHE A 226 4.60 -14.20 13.23
C PHE A 226 3.30 -14.45 13.99
N ALA A 227 2.24 -13.72 13.62
CA ALA A 227 0.90 -13.91 14.14
C ALA A 227 0.14 -15.11 13.57
N ASN A 228 0.82 -16.00 12.83
CA ASN A 228 0.28 -17.23 12.25
C ASN A 228 -0.96 -17.01 11.35
N VAL A 229 -1.07 -15.83 10.73
CA VAL A 229 -2.17 -15.59 9.78
C VAL A 229 -2.01 -16.48 8.55
N TRP A 230 -0.80 -16.68 8.07
CA TRP A 230 -0.45 -17.73 7.11
C TRP A 230 0.95 -18.23 7.40
N VAL A 231 1.27 -19.40 6.88
CA VAL A 231 2.55 -20.07 7.11
C VAL A 231 3.16 -20.45 5.76
N TYR A 232 4.40 -20.00 5.55
CA TYR A 232 5.21 -20.45 4.40
C TYR A 232 5.76 -21.87 4.64
N PRO A 233 6.04 -22.65 3.58
CA PRO A 233 6.68 -23.97 3.73
C PRO A 233 7.96 -23.95 4.56
N ALA A 234 8.76 -22.88 4.39
CA ALA A 234 9.99 -22.68 5.16
C ALA A 234 9.76 -22.35 6.64
N GLN A 235 8.53 -22.00 7.06
CA GLN A 235 8.17 -21.61 8.42
C GLN A 235 7.37 -22.68 9.17
N GLN A 236 7.19 -23.88 8.61
CA GLN A 236 6.34 -24.93 9.22
C GLN A 236 6.79 -25.35 10.62
N ASN A 237 8.10 -25.41 10.88
CA ASN A 237 8.66 -25.89 12.15
C ASN A 237 8.94 -24.76 13.15
N HIS A 238 9.38 -23.61 12.65
CA HIS A 238 9.65 -22.43 13.47
C HIS A 238 9.45 -21.17 12.62
N TRP A 239 9.10 -20.07 13.30
CA TRP A 239 9.07 -18.78 12.64
C TRP A 239 10.50 -18.35 12.27
N GLN A 240 10.64 -17.77 11.08
CA GLN A 240 11.85 -17.11 10.61
C GLN A 240 11.46 -15.94 9.73
N LEU A 241 12.37 -14.97 9.60
CA LEU A 241 12.15 -13.81 8.72
C LEU A 241 11.84 -14.25 7.30
N VAL A 242 10.84 -13.63 6.70
CA VAL A 242 10.45 -13.89 5.31
C VAL A 242 11.57 -13.42 4.39
N SER A 243 11.99 -14.26 3.43
CA SER A 243 13.10 -13.94 2.54
C SER A 243 12.98 -12.56 1.88
N LEU A 244 14.09 -11.82 1.82
CA LEU A 244 14.16 -10.53 1.11
C LEU A 244 13.84 -10.66 -0.40
N THR A 245 13.95 -11.85 -0.97
CA THR A 245 13.52 -12.09 -2.37
C THR A 245 12.02 -11.85 -2.58
N LYS A 246 11.20 -11.87 -1.52
CA LYS A 246 9.78 -11.49 -1.56
C LYS A 246 9.57 -10.00 -1.78
N LEU A 247 10.56 -9.15 -1.47
CA LEU A 247 10.48 -7.71 -1.72
C LEU A 247 10.26 -7.41 -3.22
N VAL A 248 10.82 -8.22 -4.11
CA VAL A 248 10.59 -8.13 -5.56
C VAL A 248 9.12 -8.41 -5.90
N ALA A 249 8.52 -9.42 -5.26
CA ALA A 249 7.10 -9.72 -5.46
C ALA A 249 6.23 -8.57 -4.94
N TRP A 250 6.54 -8.01 -3.77
CA TRP A 250 5.82 -6.85 -3.24
C TRP A 250 5.97 -5.60 -4.10
N TYR A 251 7.15 -5.35 -4.69
CA TYR A 251 7.34 -4.26 -5.63
C TYR A 251 6.42 -4.41 -6.85
N LEU A 252 6.37 -5.60 -7.45
CA LEU A 252 5.50 -5.87 -8.59
C LEU A 252 4.01 -5.80 -8.23
N LEU A 253 3.62 -6.34 -7.07
CA LEU A 253 2.24 -6.28 -6.59
C LEU A 253 1.82 -4.85 -6.24
N MET A 254 2.72 -4.06 -5.65
CA MET A 254 2.48 -2.64 -5.41
C MET A 254 2.26 -1.93 -6.75
N LEU A 255 2.99 -2.29 -7.82
CA LEU A 255 2.82 -1.66 -9.12
C LEU A 255 1.45 -2.01 -9.71
N LEU A 256 1.04 -3.28 -9.62
CA LEU A 256 -0.32 -3.72 -9.92
C LEU A 256 -1.35 -2.90 -9.15
N SER A 257 -1.13 -2.75 -7.85
CA SER A 257 -2.00 -2.03 -6.94
C SER A 257 -2.14 -0.55 -7.33
N PHE A 258 -1.02 0.11 -7.59
CA PHE A 258 -0.96 1.51 -8.01
C PHE A 258 -1.69 1.74 -9.33
N VAL A 259 -1.44 0.90 -10.34
CA VAL A 259 -2.11 1.06 -11.65
C VAL A 259 -3.60 0.82 -11.51
N LEU A 260 -4.02 -0.20 -10.76
CA LEU A 260 -5.44 -0.47 -10.54
C LEU A 260 -6.14 0.70 -9.84
N VAL A 261 -5.52 1.31 -8.82
CA VAL A 261 -6.05 2.53 -8.22
C VAL A 261 -6.06 3.70 -9.20
N SER A 262 -5.04 3.83 -10.06
CA SER A 262 -4.98 4.91 -11.06
C SER A 262 -6.09 4.84 -12.12
N LEU A 263 -6.67 3.66 -12.35
CA LEU A 263 -7.84 3.49 -13.21
C LEU A 263 -9.11 4.11 -12.59
N VAL A 264 -9.20 4.13 -11.25
CA VAL A 264 -10.30 4.75 -10.51
C VAL A 264 -10.00 6.22 -10.22
N ASN A 265 -8.75 6.53 -9.86
CA ASN A 265 -8.25 7.85 -9.50
C ASN A 265 -7.22 8.31 -10.54
N ARG A 266 -7.68 9.06 -11.56
CA ARG A 266 -6.81 9.44 -12.68
C ARG A 266 -5.61 10.28 -12.23
N PRO A 267 -4.39 9.97 -12.71
CA PRO A 267 -3.19 10.78 -12.46
C PRO A 267 -3.35 12.22 -12.92
N VAL A 268 -3.03 13.15 -12.03
CA VAL A 268 -2.98 14.58 -12.32
C VAL A 268 -1.55 14.98 -12.63
N ILE A 269 -1.32 15.50 -13.83
CA ILE A 269 0.00 15.99 -14.23
C ILE A 269 0.22 17.39 -13.65
N MET A 270 1.39 17.62 -13.08
CA MET A 270 1.77 18.93 -12.59
C MET A 270 2.09 19.86 -13.76
N GLN A 271 1.35 20.97 -13.88
CA GLN A 271 1.56 21.94 -14.95
C GLN A 271 2.87 22.71 -14.72
N GLN A 272 3.66 22.94 -15.77
CA GLN A 272 4.99 23.56 -15.69
C GLN A 272 5.04 24.92 -14.96
N PRO A 273 4.07 25.85 -15.12
CA PRO A 273 4.09 27.13 -14.41
C PRO A 273 3.94 26.97 -12.88
N LEU A 274 3.14 26.01 -12.44
CA LEU A 274 2.97 25.69 -11.02
C LEU A 274 4.21 25.00 -10.45
N LEU A 275 4.88 24.16 -11.25
CA LEU A 275 6.13 23.52 -10.85
C LEU A 275 7.23 24.56 -10.62
N GLN A 276 7.38 25.55 -11.50
CA GLN A 276 8.37 26.62 -11.31
C GLN A 276 8.07 27.48 -10.08
N ALA A 277 6.79 27.81 -9.84
CA ALA A 277 6.39 28.58 -8.65
C ALA A 277 6.61 27.80 -7.33
N GLU A 278 6.35 26.49 -7.33
CA GLU A 278 6.60 25.64 -6.16
C GLU A 278 8.09 25.38 -5.90
N LEU A 279 8.90 25.22 -6.95
CA LEU A 279 10.35 25.11 -6.81
C LEU A 279 10.95 26.41 -6.21
N ALA A 280 10.54 27.57 -6.74
CA ALA A 280 10.99 28.87 -6.22
C ALA A 280 10.58 29.13 -4.77
N THR A 281 9.41 28.64 -4.34
CA THR A 281 8.99 28.74 -2.93
C THR A 281 9.70 27.73 -2.03
N SER A 282 10.08 26.56 -2.54
CA SER A 282 10.87 25.57 -1.78
C SER A 282 12.31 26.01 -1.53
N GLU A 283 12.93 26.72 -2.48
CA GLU A 283 14.27 27.30 -2.34
C GLU A 283 14.28 28.45 -1.31
N ASN A 284 13.22 29.25 -1.27
CA ASN A 284 13.09 30.33 -0.29
C ASN A 284 12.70 29.86 1.14
N ALA A 285 12.30 28.60 1.29
CA ALA A 285 11.87 28.02 2.57
C ALA A 285 12.87 27.01 3.15
N ALA A 286 13.95 26.71 2.43
CA ALA A 286 15.06 25.85 2.85
C ALA A 286 16.21 26.69 3.42
#